data_AF-A0A7C8ACH1-F1
#
_entry.id   AF-A0A7C8ACH1-F1
#
_cell.length_a   1.000
_cell.length_b   1.000
_cell.length_c   1.000
_cell.angle_alpha   90.00
_cell.angle_beta   90.00
_cell.angle_gamma   90.00
#
_symmetry.space_group_name_H-M   'P 1'
#
loop_
_entity.id
_entity.type
_entity.pdbx_description
1 polymer ?
#
loop_
_entity_poly.entity_id
_entity_poly.type
_entity_poly.pdbx_seq_one_letter_code
_entity_poly.pdbx_strand_id
1 'polypeptide(L)'
;MEASDIVEKLSRLILKWIRLAWVWVLKFVKIRIVKFRFRKAQRNLSQRRSRLGAEFYSLHRQGETEFLKSLVVLQQLKIVEEAESRVFAVHDRIKAIEKEYHGKKEAIREGSAKGRAIF
;
A
#
# COMPACT_ATOMS: atom_id res chain seq x y z
N MET A 1 -20.19 48.94 -2.53
CA MET A 1 -19.71 47.57 -2.75
C MET A 1 -20.21 46.77 -1.55
N GLU A 2 -21.30 46.04 -1.73
CA GLU A 2 -22.10 45.53 -0.62
C GLU A 2 -21.38 44.39 0.11
N ALA A 3 -21.54 44.32 1.44
CA ALA A 3 -20.92 43.30 2.28
C ALA A 3 -21.30 41.86 1.84
N SER A 4 -22.44 41.71 1.16
CA SER A 4 -22.92 40.45 0.57
C SER A 4 -21.94 39.86 -0.46
N ASP A 5 -21.39 40.67 -1.36
CA ASP A 5 -20.45 40.24 -2.40
C ASP A 5 -19.13 39.72 -1.83
N ILE A 6 -18.68 40.31 -0.72
CA ILE A 6 -17.43 39.95 -0.05
C ILE A 6 -17.58 38.59 0.63
N VAL A 7 -18.71 38.38 1.32
CA VAL A 7 -19.04 37.11 1.97
C VAL A 7 -19.18 35.98 0.94
N GLU A 8 -19.80 36.27 -0.21
CA GLU A 8 -20.01 35.28 -1.26
C GLU A 8 -18.72 34.91 -2.03
N LYS A 9 -17.74 35.81 -2.09
CA LYS A 9 -16.40 35.50 -2.62
C LYS A 9 -15.57 34.71 -1.60
N LEU A 10 -15.65 35.05 -0.33
CA LEU A 10 -14.97 34.33 0.76
C LEU A 10 -15.49 32.90 0.91
N SER A 11 -16.81 32.69 0.85
CA SER A 11 -17.40 31.35 0.94
C SER A 11 -16.93 30.44 -0.20
N ARG A 12 -16.86 30.97 -1.44
CA ARG A 12 -16.34 30.25 -2.60
C ARG A 12 -14.85 29.89 -2.46
N LEU A 13 -14.04 30.78 -1.89
CA LEU A 13 -12.63 30.51 -1.62
C LEU A 13 -12.47 29.41 -0.57
N ILE A 14 -13.20 29.50 0.54
CA ILE A 14 -13.18 28.51 1.61
C ILE A 14 -13.59 27.12 1.07
N LEU A 15 -14.66 27.05 0.26
CA LEU A 15 -15.10 25.82 -0.39
C LEU A 15 -14.02 25.19 -1.30
N LYS A 16 -13.27 26.00 -2.05
CA LYS A 16 -12.15 25.53 -2.86
C LYS A 16 -11.03 24.94 -2.00
N TRP A 17 -10.67 25.60 -0.90
CA TRP A 17 -9.64 25.13 0.03
C TRP A 17 -10.06 23.84 0.75
N ILE A 18 -11.33 23.74 1.18
CA ILE A 18 -11.89 22.54 1.80
C ILE A 18 -11.84 21.37 0.80
N ARG A 19 -12.24 21.59 -0.45
CA ARG A 19 -12.20 20.55 -1.49
C ARG A 19 -10.77 20.08 -1.73
N LEU A 20 -9.79 20.99 -1.75
CA LEU A 20 -8.38 20.64 -1.87
C LEU A 20 -7.93 19.80 -0.67
N ALA A 21 -8.18 20.26 0.56
CA ALA A 21 -7.84 19.55 1.78
C ALA A 21 -8.47 18.15 1.82
N TRP A 22 -9.71 18.00 1.37
CA TRP A 22 -10.41 16.73 1.30
C TRP A 22 -9.71 15.72 0.37
N VAL A 23 -9.22 16.16 -0.79
CA VAL A 23 -8.44 15.32 -1.71
C VAL A 23 -7.15 14.82 -1.05
N TRP A 24 -6.47 15.67 -0.30
CA TRP A 24 -5.25 15.29 0.44
C TRP A 24 -5.55 14.30 1.57
N VAL A 25 -6.64 14.50 2.31
CA VAL A 25 -7.08 13.58 3.37
C VAL A 25 -7.43 12.21 2.78
N LEU A 26 -8.20 12.15 1.69
CA LEU A 26 -8.53 10.89 1.02
C LEU A 26 -7.28 10.16 0.53
N LYS A 27 -6.29 10.89 -0.02
CA LYS A 27 -5.00 10.32 -0.42
C LYS A 27 -4.25 9.74 0.78
N PHE A 28 -4.21 10.46 1.89
CA PHE A 28 -3.58 9.99 3.12
C PHE A 28 -4.26 8.74 3.69
N VAL A 29 -5.59 8.73 3.75
CA VAL A 29 -6.38 7.59 4.21
C VAL A 29 -6.13 6.37 3.31
N LYS A 30 -6.12 6.53 1.98
CA LYS A 30 -5.84 5.45 1.03
C LYS A 30 -4.45 4.85 1.26
N ILE A 31 -3.43 5.68 1.44
CA ILE A 31 -2.06 5.23 1.75
C ILE A 31 -2.01 4.49 3.09
N ARG A 32 -2.71 5.01 4.11
CA ARG A 32 -2.75 4.39 5.45
C ARG A 32 -3.43 3.03 5.43
N ILE A 33 -4.56 2.89 4.73
CA ILE A 33 -5.27 1.59 4.56
C ILE A 33 -4.35 0.57 3.91
N VAL A 34 -3.64 0.96 2.84
CA VAL A 34 -2.75 0.06 2.11
C VAL A 34 -1.54 -0.33 2.97
N LYS A 35 -0.92 0.62 3.69
CA LYS A 35 0.14 0.31 4.66
C LYS A 35 -0.34 -0.60 5.78
N PHE A 36 -1.59 -0.45 6.24
CA PHE A 36 -2.15 -1.31 7.27
C PHE A 36 -2.36 -2.75 6.76
N ARG A 37 -2.87 -2.91 5.54
CA ARG A 37 -2.99 -4.21 4.87
C ARG A 37 -1.61 -4.86 4.68
N PHE A 38 -0.60 -4.08 4.28
CA PHE A 38 0.77 -4.56 4.13
C PHE A 38 1.35 -5.05 5.47
N ARG A 39 1.25 -4.24 6.53
CA ARG A 39 1.71 -4.65 7.88
C ARG A 39 1.00 -5.91 8.38
N LYS A 40 -0.30 -6.05 8.13
CA LYS A 40 -1.07 -7.25 8.50
C LYS A 40 -0.57 -8.48 7.73
N ALA A 41 -0.32 -8.35 6.42
CA ALA A 41 0.23 -9.43 5.61
C ALA A 41 1.65 -9.82 6.05
N GLN A 42 2.51 -8.83 6.31
CA GLN A 42 3.87 -9.03 6.80
C GLN A 42 3.89 -9.74 8.17
N ARG A 43 2.96 -9.40 9.07
CA ARG A 43 2.84 -10.03 10.40
C ARG A 43 2.36 -11.48 10.31
N ASN A 44 1.44 -11.79 9.40
CA ASN A 44 1.04 -13.17 9.10
C ASN A 44 2.21 -13.97 8.52
N LEU A 45 3.01 -13.34 7.67
CA LEU A 45 4.19 -13.96 7.07
C LEU A 45 5.26 -14.29 8.12
N SER A 46 5.56 -13.34 9.01
CA SER A 46 6.54 -13.55 10.08
C SER A 46 6.10 -14.66 11.04
N GLN A 47 4.80 -14.77 11.35
CA GLN A 47 4.28 -15.86 12.17
C GLN A 47 4.41 -17.22 11.49
N ARG A 48 4.07 -17.31 10.20
CA ARG A 48 4.19 -18.57 9.43
C ARG A 48 5.66 -19.00 9.28
N ARG A 49 6.56 -18.05 9.02
CA ARG A 49 8.00 -18.29 8.94
C ARG A 49 8.59 -18.72 10.29
N SER A 50 8.10 -18.16 11.40
CA SER A 50 8.48 -18.60 12.75
C SER A 50 8.00 -20.02 13.08
N ARG A 51 6.81 -20.41 12.61
CA ARG A 51 6.30 -21.79 12.78
C ARG A 51 7.13 -22.79 11.97
N LEU A 52 7.44 -22.45 10.72
CA LEU A 52 8.35 -23.24 9.88
C LEU A 52 9.71 -23.44 10.56
N GLY A 53 10.30 -22.37 11.13
CA GLY A 53 11.56 -22.45 11.86
C GLY A 53 11.47 -23.32 13.12
N ALA A 54 10.36 -23.29 13.85
CA ALA A 54 10.13 -24.14 15.01
C ALA A 54 10.04 -25.62 14.63
N GLU A 55 9.38 -25.94 13.50
CA GLU A 55 9.30 -27.30 13.00
C GLU A 55 10.65 -27.81 12.49
N PHE A 56 11.39 -27.00 11.73
CA PHE A 56 12.77 -27.29 11.35
C PHE A 56 13.65 -27.58 12.57
N TYR A 57 13.55 -26.76 13.62
CA TYR A 57 14.32 -26.96 14.84
C TYR A 57 13.92 -28.23 15.59
N SER A 58 12.63 -28.58 15.60
CA SER A 58 12.14 -29.81 16.20
C SER A 58 12.63 -31.07 15.47
N LEU A 59 12.61 -31.06 14.13
CA LEU A 59 13.08 -32.16 13.29
C LEU A 59 14.61 -32.31 13.39
N HIS A 60 15.33 -31.18 13.42
CA HIS A 60 16.77 -31.18 13.61
C HIS A 60 17.16 -31.77 14.98
N ARG A 61 16.37 -31.50 16.02
CA ARG A 61 16.58 -32.08 17.36
C ARG A 61 16.29 -33.59 17.40
N GLN A 62 15.45 -34.09 16.51
CA GLN A 62 15.15 -35.52 16.36
C GLN A 62 16.20 -36.27 15.53
N GLY A 63 17.22 -35.56 14.99
CA GLY A 63 18.31 -36.17 14.23
C GLY A 63 17.95 -36.48 12.77
N GLU A 64 16.79 -36.04 12.28
CA GLU A 64 16.48 -36.11 10.85
C GLU A 64 17.36 -35.11 10.09
N THR A 65 18.06 -35.59 9.06
CA THR A 65 18.93 -34.77 8.19
C THR A 65 18.28 -34.44 6.85
N GLU A 66 17.18 -35.12 6.49
CA GLU A 66 16.47 -34.95 5.21
C GLU A 66 15.18 -34.13 5.35
N PHE A 67 15.31 -32.89 5.80
CA PHE A 67 14.19 -31.96 6.06
C PHE A 67 13.29 -31.73 4.84
N LEU A 68 13.84 -31.81 3.62
CA LEU A 68 13.12 -31.61 2.37
C LEU A 68 12.27 -32.81 1.94
N LYS A 69 12.42 -33.97 2.61
CA LYS A 69 11.55 -35.14 2.38
C LYS A 69 10.38 -35.19 3.36
N SER A 70 10.42 -34.39 4.43
CA SER A 70 9.31 -34.28 5.37
C SER A 70 8.12 -33.57 4.71
N LEU A 71 7.00 -34.30 4.58
CA LEU A 71 5.75 -33.80 4.02
C LEU A 71 5.24 -32.56 4.76
N VAL A 72 5.49 -32.49 6.07
CA VAL A 72 5.07 -31.39 6.94
C VAL A 72 5.84 -30.11 6.58
N VAL A 73 7.16 -30.22 6.42
CA VAL A 73 8.03 -29.10 6.02
C VAL A 73 7.65 -28.58 4.63
N LEU A 74 7.40 -29.47 3.67
CA LEU A 74 6.98 -29.11 2.31
C LEU A 74 5.62 -28.40 2.29
N GLN A 75 4.64 -28.89 3.07
CA GLN A 75 3.34 -28.23 3.19
C GLN A 75 3.46 -26.83 3.79
N GLN A 76 4.29 -26.67 4.82
CA GLN A 76 4.51 -25.37 5.43
C GLN A 76 5.30 -24.42 4.54
N LEU A 77 6.25 -24.92 3.75
CA LEU A 77 6.96 -24.13 2.74
C LEU A 77 5.98 -23.52 1.75
N LYS A 78 5.04 -24.33 1.23
CA LYS A 78 4.00 -23.89 0.29
C LYS A 78 3.08 -22.83 0.91
N ILE A 79 2.73 -22.99 2.19
CA ILE A 79 1.92 -22.03 2.96
C ILE A 79 2.66 -20.69 3.18
N VAL A 80 3.98 -20.72 3.30
CA VAL A 80 4.84 -19.52 3.38
C VAL A 80 4.98 -18.86 2.01
N GLU A 81 5.21 -19.64 0.96
CA GLU A 81 5.34 -19.17 -0.42
C GLU A 81 4.05 -18.47 -0.91
N GLU A 82 2.88 -19.04 -0.63
CA GLU A 82 1.59 -18.37 -0.90
C GLU A 82 1.43 -17.06 -0.10
N ALA A 83 1.95 -17.01 1.13
CA ALA A 83 1.90 -15.80 1.93
C ALA A 83 2.84 -14.72 1.37
N GLU A 84 4.03 -15.10 0.90
CA GLU A 84 5.00 -14.22 0.24
C GLU A 84 4.41 -13.65 -1.06
N SER A 85 3.80 -14.49 -1.89
CA SER A 85 3.12 -14.07 -3.12
C SER A 85 2.03 -13.03 -2.86
N ARG A 86 1.24 -13.19 -1.79
CA ARG A 86 0.24 -12.18 -1.38
C ARG A 86 0.87 -10.85 -0.95
N VAL A 87 2.03 -10.87 -0.30
CA VAL A 87 2.78 -9.66 0.07
C VAL A 87 3.31 -8.96 -1.18
N PHE A 88 3.87 -9.72 -2.13
CA PHE A 88 4.33 -9.20 -3.42
C PHE A 88 3.20 -8.55 -4.22
N ALA A 89 2.03 -9.20 -4.32
CA ALA A 89 0.88 -8.64 -5.02
C ALA A 89 0.39 -7.31 -4.42
N VAL A 90 0.49 -7.13 -3.09
CA VAL A 90 0.18 -5.85 -2.44
C VAL A 90 1.24 -4.80 -2.75
N HIS A 91 2.51 -5.19 -2.79
CA HIS A 91 3.62 -4.31 -3.14
C HIS A 91 3.53 -3.80 -4.59
N ASP A 92 3.19 -4.68 -5.53
CA ASP A 92 2.99 -4.31 -6.94
C ASP A 92 1.83 -3.35 -7.12
N ARG A 93 0.73 -3.52 -6.37
CA ARG A 93 -0.38 -2.56 -6.36
C ARG A 93 0.03 -1.19 -5.81
N ILE A 94 0.91 -1.13 -4.81
CA ILE A 94 1.45 0.14 -4.30
C ILE A 94 2.28 0.83 -5.38
N LYS A 95 3.20 0.09 -6.03
CA LYS A 95 4.02 0.60 -7.13
C LYS A 95 3.18 1.08 -8.31
N ALA A 96 2.12 0.35 -8.67
CA ALA A 96 1.20 0.74 -9.73
C ALA A 96 0.48 2.07 -9.41
N ILE A 97 0.01 2.23 -8.17
CA ILE A 97 -0.61 3.49 -7.71
C ILE A 97 0.43 4.62 -7.75
N GLU A 98 1.65 4.41 -7.26
CA GLU A 98 2.71 5.43 -7.32
C GLU A 98 3.03 5.83 -8.76
N LYS A 99 3.15 4.87 -9.68
CA LYS A 99 3.40 5.12 -11.10
C LYS A 99 2.25 5.90 -11.75
N GLU A 100 1.00 5.57 -11.45
CA GLU A 100 -0.18 6.30 -11.95
C GLU A 100 -0.18 7.75 -11.47
N TYR A 101 0.13 7.99 -10.19
CA TYR A 101 0.21 9.35 -9.65
C TYR A 101 1.43 10.11 -10.17
N HIS A 102 2.57 9.44 -10.40
CA HIS A 102 3.75 10.08 -11.00
C HIS A 102 3.46 10.47 -12.45
N GLY A 103 2.85 9.59 -13.24
CA GLY A 103 2.44 9.87 -14.62
C GLY A 103 1.40 10.99 -14.69
N LYS A 104 0.42 11.02 -13.77
CA LYS A 104 -0.54 12.14 -13.68
C LYS A 104 0.14 13.45 -13.28
N LYS A 105 1.15 13.42 -12.40
CA LYS A 105 1.93 14.60 -12.00
C LYS A 105 2.77 15.12 -13.17
N GLU A 106 3.39 14.23 -13.95
CA GLU A 106 4.14 14.58 -15.16
C GLU A 106 3.22 15.14 -16.25
N ALA A 107 2.05 14.54 -16.48
CA ALA A 107 1.06 15.04 -17.42
C ALA A 107 0.54 16.45 -17.05
N ILE A 108 0.34 16.73 -15.76
CA ILE A 108 -0.03 18.08 -15.28
C ILE A 108 1.16 19.05 -15.44
N ARG A 109 2.40 18.60 -15.17
CA ARG A 109 3.61 19.41 -15.36
C ARG A 109 3.81 19.78 -16.83
N GLU A 110 3.66 18.83 -17.75
CA GLU A 110 3.75 19.07 -19.19
C GLU A 110 2.58 19.92 -19.73
N GLY A 111 1.36 19.70 -19.23
CA GLY A 111 0.19 20.52 -19.56
C GLY A 111 0.34 21.97 -19.08
N SER A 112 0.90 22.18 -17.89
CA SER A 112 1.21 23.51 -17.35
C SER A 112 2.36 24.21 -18.11
N ALA A 113 3.37 23.46 -18.56
CA ALA A 113 4.46 23.98 -19.39
C ALA A 113 4.01 24.38 -20.81
N LYS A 114 2.90 23.79 -21.31
CA LYS A 114 2.27 24.14 -22.59
C LYS A 114 1.17 25.21 -22.49
N GLY A 115 0.97 25.83 -21.32
CA GLY A 115 0.00 26.92 -21.14
C GLY A 115 -1.47 26.50 -21.27
N ARG A 116 -1.80 25.20 -21.26
CA ARG A 116 -3.19 24.74 -21.16
C ARG A 116 -3.54 24.60 -19.69
N ALA A 117 -4.15 25.65 -19.16
CA ALA A 117 -4.79 25.60 -17.84
C ALA A 117 -5.85 24.49 -17.86
N ILE A 118 -5.61 23.43 -17.12
CA ILE A 118 -6.61 22.41 -16.84
C ILE A 118 -7.48 23.00 -15.71
N PHE A 119 -8.55 23.69 -16.12
CA PHE A 119 -9.67 24.07 -15.26
C PHE A 119 -10.75 22.99 -15.30
#